data_AF-A0AA96DU65-F1
#
_entry.id   AF-A0AA96DU65-F1
#
_cell.length_a   1.000
_cell.length_b   1.000
_cell.length_c   1.000
_cell.angle_alpha   90.00
_cell.angle_beta   90.00
_cell.angle_gamma   90.00
#
_symmetry.space_group_name_H-M   'P 1'
#
loop_
_entity.id
_entity.type
_entity.pdbx_description
1 polymer ?
#
loop_
_entity_poly.entity_id
_entity_poly.type
_entity_poly.pdbx_seq_one_letter_code
_entity_poly.pdbx_strand_id
1 'polypeptide(L)'
;MRCIELILTNNINLTRNENVIFKFDKNKSNKEELKKIVIDINKSESKMISLITNEEKLFEFFNRRIICMRIENNEAYDFESMKEDAQEIIKNEYILDLNTNTMHFGNVVKENLYDNISKNINQLLNGYGNIFDIDIKKLTKGTTYTISNKFELMNLIKEDLDLILSHSILTSRLVIVFYRLTYFDLDATKVSIGRYFSNYFGKSESFNINLNRNPNGYFFTDLNNKIFRGYRIKPLVYNKPDSNLELKIRFAKKLLSKKVNKNIVAESLELTIEEIDYYVYSIQNNKINDEVYNSSIRTMTSEYKKIKENKKHAPKQPYTPYMR
;
A
#
# COMPACT_ATOMS: atom_id res chain seq x y z
N MET A 1 17.06 11.03 -10.44
CA MET A 1 16.30 10.75 -9.21
C MET A 1 17.27 10.78 -8.04
N ARG A 2 16.90 11.37 -6.90
CA ARG A 2 17.73 11.41 -5.68
C ARG A 2 17.37 10.23 -4.78
N CYS A 3 18.36 9.58 -4.17
CA CYS A 3 18.19 8.39 -3.35
C CYS A 3 19.04 8.47 -2.07
N ILE A 4 18.59 7.79 -1.02
CA ILE A 4 19.35 7.52 0.20
C ILE A 4 19.40 6.03 0.48
N GLU A 5 20.58 5.54 0.86
CA GLU A 5 20.79 4.22 1.44
C GLU A 5 20.88 4.33 2.97
N LEU A 6 20.00 3.61 3.66
CA LEU A 6 19.97 3.47 5.11
C LEU A 6 20.57 2.11 5.46
N ILE A 7 21.71 2.14 6.14
CA ILE A 7 22.49 0.95 6.44
C ILE A 7 22.51 0.76 7.95
N LEU A 8 21.80 -0.27 8.41
CA LEU A 8 21.82 -0.70 9.81
C LEU A 8 23.00 -1.65 10.05
N THR A 9 23.96 -1.26 10.89
CA THR A 9 25.12 -2.07 11.25
C THR A 9 25.74 -1.62 12.56
N ASN A 10 26.39 -2.55 13.27
CA ASN A 10 27.24 -2.21 14.41
C ASN A 10 28.61 -1.64 13.99
N ASN A 11 29.04 -1.85 12.73
CA ASN A 11 30.28 -1.30 12.20
C ASN A 11 30.07 0.10 11.59
N ILE A 12 29.94 1.11 12.45
CA ILE A 12 29.73 2.51 12.02
C ILE A 12 30.88 3.04 11.13
N ASN A 13 32.08 2.46 11.26
CA ASN A 13 33.25 2.89 10.50
C ASN A 13 33.33 2.30 9.09
N LEU A 14 32.33 1.53 8.67
CA LEU A 14 32.23 1.02 7.30
C LEU A 14 32.55 2.11 6.27
N THR A 15 33.43 1.76 5.33
CA THR A 15 33.82 2.58 4.20
C THR A 15 33.01 2.15 2.98
N ARG A 16 32.53 3.12 2.20
CA ARG A 16 31.83 2.88 0.95
C ARG A 16 32.35 3.80 -0.13
N ASN A 17 32.25 3.35 -1.38
CA ASN A 17 32.67 4.11 -2.56
C ASN A 17 31.65 5.20 -2.96
N GLU A 18 30.82 5.67 -2.01
CA GLU A 18 29.77 6.65 -2.24
C GLU A 18 30.26 8.07 -1.97
N ASN A 19 29.77 9.04 -2.73
CA ASN A 19 30.25 10.43 -2.70
C ASN A 19 29.90 11.19 -1.40
N VAL A 20 28.82 10.81 -0.69
CA VAL A 20 28.41 11.46 0.56
C VAL A 20 27.92 10.42 1.55
N ILE A 21 28.61 10.33 2.69
CA ILE A 21 28.33 9.36 3.75
C ILE A 21 28.10 10.12 5.05
N PHE A 22 26.95 9.88 5.66
CA PHE A 22 26.62 10.28 7.03
C PHE A 22 26.72 9.06 7.94
N LYS A 23 27.12 9.30 9.20
CA LYS A 23 27.29 8.26 10.21
C LYS A 23 26.59 8.69 11.49
N PHE A 24 25.81 7.79 12.08
CA PHE A 24 25.13 8.02 13.37
C PHE A 24 25.33 6.82 14.29
N ASP A 25 26.02 7.03 15.40
CA ASP A 25 26.23 6.01 16.44
C ASP A 25 25.36 6.32 17.67
N LYS A 26 24.29 5.54 17.89
CA LYS A 26 23.36 5.69 19.02
C LYS A 26 24.04 5.63 20.39
N ASN A 27 25.22 5.02 20.48
CA ASN A 27 25.97 4.88 21.74
C ASN A 27 26.84 6.11 22.04
N LYS A 28 27.12 6.96 21.04
CA LYS A 28 27.98 8.14 21.16
C LYS A 28 27.26 9.45 20.84
N SER A 29 26.11 9.36 20.21
CA SER A 29 25.39 10.48 19.63
C SER A 29 24.02 10.61 20.27
N ASN A 30 23.41 11.79 20.18
CA ASN A 30 22.07 12.03 20.73
C ASN A 30 21.02 12.28 19.64
N LYS A 31 19.75 12.38 20.05
CA LYS A 31 18.63 12.59 19.12
C LYS A 31 18.72 13.90 18.33
N GLU A 32 19.30 14.96 18.89
CA GLU A 32 19.44 16.24 18.19
C GLU A 32 20.48 16.16 17.07
N GLU A 33 21.52 15.33 17.24
CA GLU A 33 22.49 15.05 16.17
C GLU A 33 21.85 14.26 15.03
N LEU A 34 21.03 13.24 15.34
CA LEU A 34 20.28 12.54 14.31
C LEU A 34 19.39 13.50 13.50
N LYS A 35 18.68 14.41 14.18
CA LYS A 35 17.86 15.44 13.50
C LYS A 35 18.69 16.33 12.58
N LYS A 36 19.89 16.76 13.02
CA LYS A 36 20.80 17.55 12.18
C LYS A 36 21.22 16.78 10.93
N ILE A 37 21.62 15.51 11.10
CA ILE A 37 21.96 14.63 9.98
C ILE A 37 20.80 14.50 8.99
N VAL A 38 19.57 14.27 9.47
CA VAL A 38 18.37 14.18 8.61
C VAL A 38 18.13 15.50 7.86
N ILE A 39 18.31 16.66 8.50
CA ILE A 39 18.19 17.97 7.85
C ILE A 39 19.24 18.14 6.76
N ASP A 40 20.49 17.77 7.02
CA ASP A 40 21.59 17.92 6.07
C ASP A 40 21.43 16.99 4.87
N ILE A 41 21.00 15.75 5.10
CA ILE A 41 20.60 14.79 4.04
C ILE A 41 19.50 15.39 3.17
N ASN A 42 18.46 15.97 3.77
CA ASN A 42 17.33 16.54 3.04
C ASN A 42 17.75 17.79 2.22
N LYS A 43 18.74 18.56 2.69
CA LYS A 43 19.27 19.73 1.97
C LYS A 43 20.28 19.41 0.89
N SER A 44 20.98 18.27 0.99
CA SER A 44 22.04 17.90 0.05
C SER A 44 21.58 17.90 -1.42
N GLU A 45 22.49 18.08 -2.37
CA GLU A 45 22.16 17.98 -3.79
C GLU A 45 22.58 16.65 -4.41
N SER A 46 23.36 15.85 -3.67
CA SER A 46 23.92 14.58 -4.12
C SER A 46 22.84 13.62 -4.60
N LYS A 47 23.09 12.94 -5.73
CA LYS A 47 22.15 11.95 -6.27
C LYS A 47 22.01 10.74 -5.36
N MET A 48 23.09 10.36 -4.70
CA MET A 48 23.20 9.19 -3.82
C MET A 48 23.84 9.62 -2.50
N ILE A 49 23.27 9.16 -1.40
CA ILE A 49 23.75 9.43 -0.03
C ILE A 49 23.61 8.13 0.76
N SER A 50 24.59 7.83 1.61
CA SER A 50 24.48 6.78 2.62
C SER A 50 24.33 7.37 4.02
N LEU A 51 23.46 6.76 4.83
CA LEU A 51 23.43 6.91 6.28
C LEU A 51 23.74 5.55 6.91
N ILE A 52 24.91 5.44 7.53
CA ILE A 52 25.34 4.28 8.28
C ILE A 52 24.99 4.49 9.76
N THR A 53 24.25 3.56 10.35
CA THR A 53 23.80 3.69 11.73
C THR A 53 23.61 2.37 12.44
N ASN A 54 23.66 2.38 13.77
CA ASN A 54 23.22 1.30 14.66
C ASN A 54 21.88 1.62 15.36
N GLU A 55 21.23 2.73 14.99
CA GLU A 55 19.89 3.11 15.48
C GLU A 55 18.82 2.25 14.83
N GLU A 56 18.27 1.33 15.61
CA GLU A 56 17.21 0.43 15.16
C GLU A 56 15.89 1.18 14.99
N LYS A 57 15.61 2.21 15.80
CA LYS A 57 14.37 3.00 15.76
C LYS A 57 14.50 4.23 14.87
N LEU A 58 15.10 4.07 13.70
CA LEU A 58 15.14 5.10 12.67
C LEU A 58 13.79 5.12 11.96
N PHE A 59 13.01 6.20 12.11
CA PHE A 59 11.75 6.39 11.37
C PHE A 59 11.56 7.88 11.10
N GLU A 60 12.38 8.42 10.21
CA GLU A 60 12.50 9.84 9.91
C GLU A 60 12.15 10.11 8.43
N PHE A 61 11.65 11.31 8.14
CA PHE A 61 11.28 11.70 6.78
C PHE A 61 12.51 12.09 5.95
N PHE A 62 12.69 11.40 4.82
CA PHE A 62 13.69 11.72 3.81
C PHE A 62 13.01 12.16 2.51
N ASN A 63 13.41 13.31 1.95
CA ASN A 63 12.84 13.88 0.72
C ASN A 63 13.34 13.20 -0.58
N ARG A 64 13.62 11.89 -0.49
CA ARG A 64 14.29 11.07 -1.52
C ARG A 64 13.75 9.65 -1.48
N ARG A 65 14.02 8.89 -2.53
CA ARG A 65 13.81 7.43 -2.52
C ARG A 65 14.69 6.79 -1.44
N ILE A 66 14.17 5.80 -0.72
CA ILE A 66 14.88 5.11 0.37
C ILE A 66 15.28 3.70 -0.08
N ILE A 67 16.50 3.29 0.23
CA ILE A 67 16.96 1.91 0.11
C ILE A 67 17.44 1.50 1.50
N CYS A 68 17.01 0.34 1.99
CA CYS A 68 17.38 -0.13 3.31
C CYS A 68 18.23 -1.40 3.22
N MET A 69 19.25 -1.49 4.05
CA MET A 69 20.14 -2.64 4.18
C MET A 69 20.45 -2.88 5.66
N ARG A 70 20.60 -4.16 6.04
CA ARG A 70 21.17 -4.56 7.33
C ARG A 70 22.47 -5.32 7.09
N ILE A 71 23.52 -4.96 7.81
CA ILE A 71 24.80 -5.67 7.78
C ILE A 71 25.05 -6.23 9.19
N GLU A 72 25.03 -7.55 9.30
CA GLU A 72 25.36 -8.27 10.51
C GLU A 72 26.80 -8.77 10.42
N ASN A 73 27.64 -8.38 11.39
CA ASN A 73 28.96 -8.98 11.51
C ASN A 73 28.78 -10.39 12.07
N ASN A 74 29.03 -11.43 11.27
CA ASN A 74 29.11 -12.78 11.82
C ASN A 74 30.39 -12.90 12.66
N GLU A 75 30.27 -12.85 13.98
CA GLU A 75 31.28 -13.41 14.88
C GLU A 75 31.17 -14.94 14.87
N ALA A 76 31.64 -15.60 13.81
CA ALA A 76 32.09 -16.99 13.80
C ALA A 76 32.39 -17.46 12.37
N TYR A 77 33.61 -17.24 11.90
CA TYR A 77 34.32 -18.27 11.16
C TYR A 77 35.77 -18.25 11.61
N ASP A 78 36.19 -19.39 12.15
CA ASP A 78 37.55 -19.66 12.60
C ASP A 78 38.51 -19.50 11.42
N PHE A 79 39.38 -18.50 11.53
CA PHE A 79 40.29 -18.02 10.48
C PHE A 79 41.54 -18.90 10.41
N GLU A 80 41.40 -20.13 9.90
CA GLU A 80 42.58 -20.87 9.40
C GLU A 80 42.43 -21.39 7.97
N SER A 81 41.28 -21.20 7.33
CA SER A 81 41.16 -21.53 5.91
C SER A 81 40.15 -20.65 5.20
N MET A 82 40.57 -19.49 4.69
CA MET A 82 40.19 -19.06 3.35
C MET A 82 40.94 -17.81 2.90
N LYS A 83 41.40 -17.92 1.65
CA LYS A 83 42.21 -16.97 0.89
C LYS A 83 41.43 -15.66 0.64
N GLU A 84 42.17 -14.56 0.64
CA GLU A 84 42.04 -13.22 -0.01
C GLU A 84 40.72 -12.65 -0.58
N ASP A 85 39.60 -13.37 -0.65
CA ASP A 85 38.33 -12.89 -1.22
C ASP A 85 37.13 -13.19 -0.31
N ALA A 86 37.24 -12.88 0.98
CA ALA A 86 36.11 -12.98 1.91
C ALA A 86 35.10 -11.86 1.60
N GLN A 87 34.19 -12.09 0.66
CA GLN A 87 32.99 -11.28 0.49
C GLN A 87 32.14 -11.43 1.75
N GLU A 88 32.07 -10.35 2.53
CA GLU A 88 31.14 -10.16 3.63
C GLU A 88 29.74 -10.59 3.17
N ILE A 89 29.08 -11.49 3.91
CA ILE A 89 27.74 -11.97 3.55
C ILE A 89 26.75 -10.82 3.81
N ILE A 90 26.54 -9.97 2.80
CA ILE A 90 25.53 -8.92 2.78
C ILE A 90 24.16 -9.61 2.72
N LYS A 91 23.51 -9.77 3.88
CA LYS A 91 22.17 -10.33 3.95
C LYS A 91 21.13 -9.21 3.88
N ASN A 92 20.48 -9.16 2.72
CA ASN A 92 19.27 -8.43 2.37
C ASN A 92 19.42 -6.95 2.00
N GLU A 93 19.59 -6.72 0.69
CA GLU A 93 19.25 -5.46 0.03
C GLU A 93 17.73 -5.37 -0.16
N TYR A 94 17.08 -4.36 0.44
CA TYR A 94 15.69 -4.04 0.14
C TYR A 94 15.57 -2.63 -0.44
N ILE A 95 15.22 -2.55 -1.72
CA ILE A 95 14.94 -1.28 -2.40
C ILE A 95 13.49 -0.89 -2.09
N LEU A 96 13.28 0.20 -1.35
CA LEU A 96 11.96 0.70 -0.99
C LEU A 96 11.64 1.99 -1.78
N ASP A 97 10.92 1.86 -2.90
CA ASP A 97 10.52 3.04 -3.66
C ASP A 97 9.36 3.80 -2.99
N LEU A 98 9.70 4.85 -2.24
CA LEU A 98 8.73 5.76 -1.61
C LEU A 98 8.58 7.01 -2.46
N ASN A 99 7.51 7.04 -3.25
CA ASN A 99 7.08 8.25 -3.92
C ASN A 99 5.85 8.81 -3.20
N THR A 100 6.07 9.74 -2.26
CA THR A 100 5.02 10.39 -1.46
C THR A 100 4.13 11.33 -2.28
N ASN A 101 4.54 11.66 -3.52
CA ASN A 101 3.79 12.52 -4.44
C ASN A 101 2.80 11.75 -5.33
N THR A 102 2.77 10.42 -5.31
CA THR A 102 1.96 9.61 -6.25
C THR A 102 0.70 9.00 -5.66
N MET A 103 0.34 9.28 -4.39
CA MET A 103 -0.98 8.89 -3.88
C MET A 103 -2.07 9.82 -4.42
N HIS A 104 -2.27 9.77 -5.73
CA HIS A 104 -3.45 10.31 -6.36
C HIS A 104 -4.61 9.37 -6.05
N PHE A 105 -5.46 9.76 -5.10
CA PHE A 105 -6.79 9.14 -4.96
C PHE A 105 -7.76 9.57 -6.08
N GLY A 106 -7.26 10.10 -7.20
CA GLY A 106 -8.06 10.42 -8.38
C GLY A 106 -8.56 9.14 -9.06
N ASN A 107 -9.87 9.05 -9.30
CA ASN A 107 -10.55 7.94 -9.99
C ASN A 107 -10.20 6.55 -9.45
N VAL A 108 -10.23 6.40 -8.13
CA VAL A 108 -9.88 5.14 -7.46
C VAL A 108 -10.99 4.11 -7.66
N VAL A 109 -10.72 3.15 -8.55
CA VAL A 109 -11.40 1.84 -8.52
C VAL A 109 -11.00 1.14 -7.21
N LYS A 110 -11.96 0.50 -6.55
CA LYS A 110 -11.81 -0.13 -5.23
C LYS A 110 -10.67 -1.14 -5.16
N GLU A 111 -10.48 -1.93 -6.21
CA GLU A 111 -9.39 -2.90 -6.36
C GLU A 111 -8.03 -2.19 -6.37
N ASN A 112 -7.90 -1.09 -7.12
CA ASN A 112 -6.68 -0.28 -7.13
C ASN A 112 -6.37 0.33 -5.76
N LEU A 113 -7.38 0.72 -4.98
CA LEU A 113 -7.18 1.21 -3.62
C LEU A 113 -6.63 0.13 -2.70
N TYR A 114 -7.27 -1.04 -2.74
CA TYR A 114 -6.89 -2.19 -1.94
C TYR A 114 -5.44 -2.57 -2.24
N ASP A 115 -5.08 -2.73 -3.52
CA ASP A 115 -3.74 -3.14 -3.92
C ASP A 115 -2.69 -2.09 -3.51
N ASN A 116 -3.00 -0.80 -3.68
CA ASN A 116 -2.08 0.28 -3.31
C ASN A 116 -1.84 0.34 -1.80
N ILE A 117 -2.90 0.31 -0.99
CA ILE A 117 -2.78 0.35 0.48
C ILE A 117 -2.08 -0.92 0.97
N SER A 118 -2.53 -2.09 0.52
CA SER A 118 -1.98 -3.39 0.91
C SER A 118 -0.49 -3.49 0.58
N LYS A 119 -0.10 -3.14 -0.65
CA LYS A 119 1.31 -3.15 -1.08
C LYS A 119 2.16 -2.19 -0.26
N ASN A 120 1.71 -0.96 -0.06
CA ASN A 120 2.47 0.05 0.68
C ASN A 120 2.65 -0.34 2.16
N ILE A 121 1.58 -0.77 2.82
CA ILE A 121 1.64 -1.23 4.21
C ILE A 121 2.56 -2.44 4.33
N ASN A 122 2.44 -3.44 3.44
CA ASN A 122 3.32 -4.60 3.47
C ASN A 122 4.79 -4.22 3.26
N GLN A 123 5.08 -3.36 2.28
CA GLN A 123 6.44 -2.89 2.03
C GLN A 123 7.03 -2.14 3.24
N LEU A 124 6.22 -1.38 3.96
CA LEU A 124 6.68 -0.61 5.11
C LEU A 124 6.71 -1.44 6.41
N LEU A 125 5.60 -2.06 6.81
CA LEU A 125 5.57 -2.85 8.05
C LEU A 125 6.46 -4.10 7.98
N ASN A 126 6.49 -4.79 6.83
CA ASN A 126 7.32 -5.99 6.71
C ASN A 126 8.68 -5.66 6.10
N GLY A 127 8.74 -4.95 4.98
CA GLY A 127 10.03 -4.65 4.35
C GLY A 127 10.91 -3.75 5.23
N TYR A 128 10.49 -2.51 5.45
CA TYR A 128 11.21 -1.58 6.33
C TYR A 128 11.29 -2.11 7.77
N GLY A 129 10.16 -2.57 8.30
CA GLY A 129 10.02 -3.10 9.66
C GLY A 129 10.71 -4.44 9.94
N ASN A 130 11.45 -5.01 8.98
CA ASN A 130 12.37 -6.14 9.21
C ASN A 130 13.84 -5.67 9.36
N ILE A 131 14.15 -4.44 8.93
CA ILE A 131 15.46 -3.82 9.12
C ILE A 131 15.41 -2.89 10.33
N PHE A 132 14.50 -1.92 10.32
CA PHE A 132 14.36 -0.90 11.35
C PHE A 132 13.08 -1.10 12.15
N ASP A 133 13.16 -0.90 13.47
CA ASP A 133 12.04 -1.02 14.38
C ASP A 133 11.01 0.10 14.18
N ILE A 134 9.75 -0.29 14.01
CA ILE A 134 8.61 0.64 13.95
C ILE A 134 7.88 0.63 15.29
N ASP A 135 7.74 1.79 15.92
CA ASP A 135 6.98 1.95 17.15
C ASP A 135 5.47 1.74 16.89
N ILE A 136 5.00 0.50 17.07
CA ILE A 136 3.62 0.09 16.84
C ILE A 136 2.64 0.87 17.72
N LYS A 137 3.02 1.23 18.96
CA LYS A 137 2.14 1.99 19.87
C LYS A 137 1.92 3.41 19.35
N LYS A 138 2.97 4.07 18.85
CA LYS A 138 2.82 5.37 18.19
C LYS A 138 2.07 5.24 16.88
N LEU A 139 2.36 4.22 16.09
CA LEU A 139 1.71 3.97 14.82
C LEU A 139 0.19 3.83 14.96
N THR A 140 -0.29 3.11 15.99
CA THR A 140 -1.72 2.91 16.25
C THR A 140 -2.32 3.95 17.20
N LYS A 141 -1.55 4.93 17.67
CA LYS A 141 -2.00 5.93 18.65
C LYS A 141 -3.25 6.67 18.17
N GLY A 142 -4.33 6.58 18.95
CA GLY A 142 -5.60 7.24 18.65
C GLY A 142 -6.51 6.48 17.67
N THR A 143 -6.12 5.25 17.29
CA THR A 143 -6.98 4.28 16.61
C THR A 143 -7.70 3.39 17.63
N THR A 144 -8.60 2.54 17.15
CA THR A 144 -9.25 1.50 17.96
C THR A 144 -8.48 0.18 17.98
N TYR A 145 -7.29 0.10 17.35
CA TYR A 145 -6.44 -1.08 17.44
C TYR A 145 -5.86 -1.20 18.85
N THR A 146 -6.28 -2.23 19.60
CA THR A 146 -5.81 -2.51 20.97
C THR A 146 -4.67 -3.52 20.96
N ILE A 147 -3.60 -3.22 20.22
CA ILE A 147 -2.46 -4.13 20.00
C ILE A 147 -1.15 -3.39 20.20
N SER A 148 -0.08 -4.15 20.45
CA SER A 148 1.28 -3.59 20.59
C SER A 148 2.35 -4.31 19.79
N ASN A 149 2.00 -5.35 19.02
CA ASN A 149 2.93 -6.08 18.18
C ASN A 149 2.52 -6.06 16.70
N LYS A 150 3.52 -6.19 15.83
CA LYS A 150 3.37 -6.11 14.38
C LYS A 150 2.44 -7.20 13.82
N PHE A 151 2.52 -8.41 14.35
CA PHE A 151 1.77 -9.57 13.84
C PHE A 151 0.26 -9.41 14.04
N GLU A 152 -0.17 -9.03 15.24
CA GLU A 152 -1.57 -8.74 15.53
C GLU A 152 -2.08 -7.54 14.72
N LEU A 153 -1.26 -6.49 14.57
CA LEU A 153 -1.62 -5.35 13.72
C LEU A 153 -1.92 -5.79 12.29
N MET A 154 -1.06 -6.63 11.70
CA MET A 154 -1.22 -7.12 10.33
C MET A 154 -2.53 -7.90 10.14
N ASN A 155 -2.93 -8.71 11.13
CA ASN A 155 -4.21 -9.43 11.08
C ASN A 155 -5.39 -8.47 11.09
N LEU A 156 -5.37 -7.43 11.94
CA LEU A 156 -6.44 -6.43 12.00
C LEU A 156 -6.49 -5.55 10.74
N ILE A 157 -5.33 -5.16 10.20
CA ILE A 157 -5.24 -4.43 8.92
C ILE A 157 -5.84 -5.27 7.79
N LYS A 158 -5.58 -6.58 7.76
CA LYS A 158 -6.18 -7.48 6.77
C LYS A 158 -7.71 -7.44 6.82
N GLU A 159 -8.31 -7.48 8.02
CA GLU A 159 -9.76 -7.31 8.16
C GLU A 159 -10.24 -5.96 7.61
N ASP A 160 -9.50 -4.86 7.85
CA ASP A 160 -9.86 -3.56 7.29
C ASP A 160 -9.72 -3.49 5.76
N LEU A 161 -8.72 -4.17 5.20
CA LEU A 161 -8.55 -4.29 3.75
C LEU A 161 -9.69 -5.13 3.13
N ASP A 162 -10.13 -6.19 3.81
CA ASP A 162 -11.26 -7.01 3.38
C ASP A 162 -12.58 -6.20 3.40
N LEU A 163 -12.72 -5.18 4.27
CA LEU A 163 -13.85 -4.23 4.24
C LEU A 163 -13.85 -3.34 2.99
N ILE A 164 -12.67 -2.99 2.46
CA ILE A 164 -12.57 -2.30 1.18
C ILE A 164 -13.21 -3.19 0.13
N LEU A 165 -12.76 -4.44 -0.01
CA LEU A 165 -13.21 -5.44 -1.00
C LEU A 165 -14.66 -5.89 -0.86
N SER A 166 -15.20 -5.99 0.35
CA SER A 166 -16.55 -6.50 0.58
C SER A 166 -17.61 -5.41 0.65
N HIS A 167 -17.31 -4.27 1.27
CA HIS A 167 -18.31 -3.23 1.59
C HIS A 167 -17.99 -1.86 0.99
N SER A 168 -16.83 -1.72 0.31
CA SER A 168 -16.37 -0.42 -0.20
C SER A 168 -16.20 0.60 0.92
N ILE A 169 -15.70 0.14 2.08
CA ILE A 169 -15.48 0.98 3.25
C ILE A 169 -13.99 1.01 3.56
N LEU A 170 -13.44 2.22 3.62
CA LEU A 170 -12.08 2.48 4.10
C LEU A 170 -12.16 2.94 5.56
N THR A 171 -11.70 2.13 6.51
CA THR A 171 -11.88 2.46 7.94
C THR A 171 -10.96 3.59 8.40
N SER A 172 -11.44 4.37 9.39
CA SER A 172 -10.67 5.49 9.95
C SER A 172 -9.38 5.03 10.63
N ARG A 173 -9.38 3.83 11.22
CA ARG A 173 -8.18 3.25 11.86
C ARG A 173 -7.12 2.82 10.84
N LEU A 174 -7.54 2.27 9.69
CA LEU A 174 -6.63 1.87 8.62
C LEU A 174 -5.95 3.09 8.00
N VAL A 175 -6.70 4.16 7.70
CA VAL A 175 -6.10 5.37 7.09
C VAL A 175 -5.09 6.06 8.00
N ILE A 176 -5.26 5.97 9.33
CA ILE A 176 -4.30 6.51 10.28
C ILE A 176 -2.97 5.77 10.18
N VAL A 177 -3.01 4.44 10.25
CA VAL A 177 -1.81 3.60 10.13
C VAL A 177 -1.14 3.81 8.78
N PHE A 178 -1.94 3.74 7.70
CA PHE A 178 -1.47 3.94 6.34
C PHE A 178 -0.76 5.29 6.17
N TYR A 179 -1.38 6.40 6.56
CA TYR A 179 -0.78 7.73 6.44
C TYR A 179 0.56 7.83 7.18
N ARG A 180 0.60 7.40 8.44
CA ARG A 180 1.82 7.50 9.26
C ARG A 180 2.98 6.71 8.67
N LEU A 181 2.69 5.52 8.12
CA LEU A 181 3.68 4.72 7.41
C LEU A 181 4.13 5.44 6.14
N THR A 182 3.20 5.83 5.27
CA THR A 182 3.50 6.42 3.96
C THR A 182 4.33 7.69 4.08
N TYR A 183 4.02 8.55 5.04
CA TYR A 183 4.67 9.85 5.19
C TYR A 183 5.79 9.88 6.24
N PHE A 184 6.13 8.73 6.83
CA PHE A 184 7.14 8.64 7.90
C PHE A 184 6.87 9.61 9.06
N ASP A 185 5.59 9.77 9.43
CA ASP A 185 5.15 10.73 10.44
C ASP A 185 4.29 10.02 11.49
N LEU A 186 4.94 9.43 12.49
CA LEU A 186 4.25 8.74 13.59
C LEU A 186 3.50 9.70 14.52
N ASP A 187 3.82 11.00 14.49
CA ASP A 187 3.24 12.02 15.35
C ASP A 187 2.01 12.69 14.71
N ALA A 188 1.75 12.45 13.42
CA ALA A 188 0.54 12.87 12.72
C ALA A 188 -0.72 12.53 13.52
N THR A 189 -1.55 13.54 13.77
CA THR A 189 -2.76 13.37 14.58
C THR A 189 -3.89 12.73 13.77
N LYS A 190 -4.77 11.97 14.43
CA LYS A 190 -5.99 11.45 13.77
C LYS A 190 -6.87 12.54 13.14
N VAL A 191 -6.81 13.76 13.66
CA VAL A 191 -7.58 14.91 13.15
C VAL A 191 -7.00 15.42 11.84
N SER A 192 -5.68 15.64 11.76
CA SER A 192 -5.02 16.09 10.52
C SER A 192 -5.16 15.03 9.43
N ILE A 193 -4.95 13.75 9.76
CA ILE A 193 -5.16 12.64 8.83
C ILE A 193 -6.63 12.57 8.38
N GLY A 194 -7.58 12.73 9.30
CA GLY A 194 -9.01 12.74 8.98
C GLY A 194 -9.39 13.84 7.98
N ARG A 195 -8.83 15.05 8.14
CA ARG A 195 -9.02 16.16 7.18
C ARG A 195 -8.42 15.82 5.82
N TYR A 196 -7.22 15.26 5.79
CA TYR A 196 -6.56 14.83 4.55
C TYR A 196 -7.43 13.85 3.76
N PHE A 197 -7.91 12.77 4.38
CA PHE A 197 -8.77 11.79 3.71
C PHE A 197 -10.17 12.32 3.37
N SER A 198 -10.69 13.28 4.14
CA SER A 198 -12.01 13.88 3.85
C SER A 198 -12.03 14.66 2.55
N ASN A 199 -10.89 15.21 2.12
CA ASN A 199 -10.78 15.89 0.82
C ASN A 199 -10.96 14.94 -0.37
N TYR A 200 -10.69 13.65 -0.19
CA TYR A 200 -10.79 12.65 -1.26
C TYR A 200 -12.09 11.85 -1.20
N PHE A 201 -12.54 11.49 0.00
CA PHE A 201 -13.67 10.58 0.18
C PHE A 201 -14.91 11.24 0.82
N GLY A 202 -14.82 12.53 1.15
CA GLY A 202 -15.84 13.22 1.93
C GLY A 202 -15.77 12.91 3.43
N LYS A 203 -16.75 13.39 4.19
CA LYS A 203 -16.76 13.26 5.65
C LYS A 203 -16.87 11.79 6.08
N SER A 204 -16.07 11.39 7.07
CA SER A 204 -16.20 10.07 7.67
C SER A 204 -17.53 9.88 8.40
N GLU A 205 -18.15 8.71 8.19
CA GLU A 205 -19.42 8.32 8.79
C GLU A 205 -19.26 7.16 9.76
N SER A 206 -20.29 6.91 10.58
CA SER A 206 -20.35 5.76 11.49
C SER A 206 -21.08 4.61 10.80
N PHE A 207 -20.49 3.42 10.86
CA PHE A 207 -21.05 2.19 10.32
C PHE A 207 -21.46 1.27 11.46
N ASN A 208 -22.63 0.67 11.31
CA ASN A 208 -23.14 -0.40 12.15
C ASN A 208 -23.67 -1.50 11.22
N ILE A 209 -22.83 -2.48 10.92
CA ILE A 209 -23.09 -3.51 9.89
C ILE A 209 -22.79 -4.88 10.50
N ASN A 210 -23.63 -5.87 10.19
CA ASN A 210 -23.35 -7.27 10.49
C ASN A 210 -22.41 -7.83 9.42
N LEU A 211 -21.14 -7.99 9.76
CA LEU A 211 -20.09 -8.38 8.83
C LEU A 211 -20.01 -9.90 8.61
N ASN A 212 -20.57 -10.68 9.52
CA ASN A 212 -20.60 -12.15 9.45
C ASN A 212 -21.64 -12.71 8.45
N ARG A 213 -22.46 -11.85 7.86
CA ARG A 213 -23.36 -12.21 6.75
C ARG A 213 -22.85 -11.68 5.42
N ASN A 214 -21.58 -11.92 5.08
CA ASN A 214 -21.05 -11.54 3.77
C ASN A 214 -20.99 -12.77 2.82
N PRO A 215 -21.36 -12.59 1.54
CA PRO A 215 -21.37 -13.67 0.55
C PRO A 215 -19.96 -14.04 0.05
N ASN A 216 -18.95 -13.24 0.37
CA ASN A 216 -17.58 -13.36 -0.16
C ASN A 216 -16.67 -14.22 0.74
N GLY A 217 -17.17 -14.69 1.89
CA GLY A 217 -16.43 -15.57 2.81
C GLY A 217 -15.39 -14.87 3.69
N TYR A 218 -15.36 -13.53 3.74
CA TYR A 218 -14.46 -12.81 4.64
C TYR A 218 -14.89 -13.00 6.10
N PHE A 219 -13.93 -12.98 7.03
CA PHE A 219 -14.21 -13.14 8.45
C PHE A 219 -13.67 -11.94 9.22
N PHE A 220 -14.54 -11.32 10.01
CA PHE A 220 -14.23 -10.10 10.74
C PHE A 220 -14.36 -10.38 12.24
N THR A 221 -13.24 -10.56 12.93
CA THR A 221 -13.27 -10.83 14.37
C THR A 221 -13.45 -9.56 15.17
N ASP A 222 -12.81 -8.46 14.73
CA ASP A 222 -12.73 -7.28 15.58
C ASP A 222 -13.86 -6.28 15.31
N LEU A 223 -14.25 -6.08 14.05
CA LEU A 223 -15.27 -5.07 13.71
C LEU A 223 -16.71 -5.61 13.69
N ASN A 224 -16.90 -6.93 13.70
CA ASN A 224 -18.24 -7.49 13.60
C ASN A 224 -19.10 -7.10 14.80
N ASN A 225 -20.33 -6.63 14.53
CA ASN A 225 -21.27 -6.11 15.53
C ASN A 225 -20.75 -4.93 16.37
N LYS A 226 -19.69 -4.24 15.93
CA LYS A 226 -19.21 -3.00 16.54
C LYS A 226 -19.55 -1.81 15.66
N ILE A 227 -19.78 -0.66 16.30
CA ILE A 227 -19.85 0.61 15.59
C ILE A 227 -18.42 1.08 15.32
N PHE A 228 -18.12 1.40 14.07
CA PHE A 228 -16.81 1.93 13.67
C PHE A 228 -16.97 3.11 12.71
N ARG A 229 -15.91 3.93 12.58
CA ARG A 229 -15.91 5.07 11.64
C ARG A 229 -15.07 4.77 10.42
N GLY A 230 -15.49 5.29 9.27
CA GLY A 230 -14.77 5.11 8.00
C GLY A 230 -15.27 6.05 6.92
N TYR A 231 -14.77 5.83 5.72
CA TYR A 231 -15.14 6.55 4.52
C TYR A 231 -15.81 5.58 3.57
N ARG A 232 -16.94 5.97 3.01
CA ARG A 232 -17.59 5.21 1.94
C ARG A 232 -16.87 5.50 0.65
N ILE A 233 -16.26 4.48 0.07
CA ILE A 233 -15.70 4.55 -1.28
C ILE A 233 -16.90 4.49 -2.20
N LYS A 234 -17.26 5.65 -2.77
CA LYS A 234 -18.34 5.71 -3.74
C LYS A 234 -17.92 4.83 -4.93
N PRO A 235 -18.75 3.88 -5.37
CA PRO A 235 -18.47 3.19 -6.62
C PRO A 235 -18.27 4.26 -7.70
N LEU A 236 -17.31 4.04 -8.59
CA LEU A 236 -17.29 4.78 -9.85
C LEU A 236 -18.64 4.51 -10.49
N VAL A 237 -19.50 5.53 -10.50
CA VAL A 237 -20.77 5.42 -11.18
C VAL A 237 -20.42 5.35 -12.65
N TYR A 238 -20.34 4.14 -13.20
CA TYR A 238 -20.38 3.94 -14.63
C TYR A 238 -21.82 4.24 -15.05
N ASN A 239 -22.16 5.52 -15.10
CA ASN A 239 -23.21 5.95 -15.98
C ASN A 239 -22.68 5.57 -17.36
N LYS A 240 -23.29 4.56 -17.99
CA LYS A 240 -23.12 4.37 -19.43
C LYS A 240 -23.32 5.78 -20.01
N PRO A 241 -22.29 6.36 -20.63
CA PRO A 241 -22.41 7.73 -21.11
C PRO A 241 -23.67 7.77 -21.99
N ASP A 242 -24.53 8.75 -21.72
CA ASP A 242 -25.63 8.97 -22.63
C ASP A 242 -25.06 9.28 -24.02
N SER A 243 -25.90 9.22 -25.05
CA SER A 243 -25.45 9.42 -26.44
C SER A 243 -24.72 10.76 -26.63
N ASN A 244 -25.01 11.76 -25.79
CA ASN A 244 -24.38 13.06 -25.81
C ASN A 244 -22.97 13.02 -25.21
N LEU A 245 -22.80 12.41 -24.04
CA LEU A 245 -21.51 12.24 -23.38
C LEU A 245 -20.57 11.35 -24.23
N GLU A 246 -21.08 10.29 -24.87
CA GLU A 246 -20.28 9.48 -25.81
C GLU A 246 -19.73 10.33 -26.97
N LEU A 247 -20.56 11.22 -27.51
CA LEU A 247 -20.17 12.15 -28.58
C LEU A 247 -19.09 13.11 -28.09
N LYS A 248 -19.29 13.72 -26.90
CA LYS A 248 -18.33 14.62 -26.26
C LYS A 248 -16.99 13.92 -26.04
N ILE A 249 -16.98 12.69 -25.53
CA ILE A 249 -15.76 11.88 -25.34
C ILE A 249 -15.06 11.60 -26.69
N ARG A 250 -15.82 11.29 -27.74
CA ARG A 250 -15.26 11.04 -29.09
C ARG A 250 -14.61 12.29 -29.67
N PHE A 251 -15.23 13.46 -29.50
CA PHE A 251 -14.65 14.74 -29.90
C PHE A 251 -13.42 15.10 -29.07
N ALA A 252 -13.49 14.93 -27.74
CA ALA A 252 -12.36 15.17 -26.84
C ALA A 252 -11.13 14.35 -27.27
N LYS A 253 -11.30 13.04 -27.53
CA LYS A 253 -10.24 12.16 -28.05
C LYS A 253 -9.60 12.69 -29.33
N LYS A 254 -10.42 13.17 -30.27
CA LYS A 254 -9.95 13.66 -31.59
C LYS A 254 -9.27 15.03 -31.49
N LEU A 255 -9.69 15.89 -30.57
CA LEU A 255 -9.09 17.20 -30.34
C LEU A 255 -7.76 17.06 -29.59
N LEU A 256 -7.73 16.22 -28.55
CA LEU A 256 -6.53 15.97 -27.76
C LEU A 256 -5.45 15.23 -28.56
N SER A 257 -5.81 14.31 -29.46
CA SER A 257 -4.84 13.67 -30.36
C SER A 257 -4.20 14.65 -31.36
N LYS A 258 -4.88 15.76 -31.66
CA LYS A 258 -4.35 16.90 -32.42
C LYS A 258 -3.59 17.91 -31.56
N LYS A 259 -3.27 17.56 -30.31
CA LYS A 259 -2.54 18.39 -29.34
C LYS A 259 -3.25 19.72 -28.98
N VAL A 260 -4.58 19.78 -29.10
CA VAL A 260 -5.36 20.91 -28.58
C VAL A 260 -5.24 20.94 -27.04
N ASN A 261 -5.12 22.13 -26.45
CA ASN A 261 -4.96 22.29 -25.01
C ASN A 261 -6.15 21.66 -24.25
N LYS A 262 -5.85 20.85 -23.23
CA LYS A 262 -6.85 20.10 -22.46
C LYS A 262 -7.90 20.98 -21.80
N ASN A 263 -7.53 22.16 -21.29
CA ASN A 263 -8.45 23.10 -20.67
C ASN A 263 -9.44 23.65 -21.71
N ILE A 264 -8.97 23.94 -22.92
CA ILE A 264 -9.81 24.40 -24.04
C ILE A 264 -10.79 23.30 -24.47
N VAL A 265 -10.33 22.05 -24.52
CA VAL A 265 -11.19 20.89 -24.86
C VAL A 265 -12.26 20.65 -23.80
N ALA A 266 -11.91 20.76 -22.51
CA ALA A 266 -12.84 20.64 -21.39
C ALA A 266 -13.94 21.70 -21.47
N GLU A 267 -13.55 22.96 -21.62
CA GLU A 267 -14.48 24.09 -21.73
C GLU A 267 -15.39 23.95 -22.96
N SER A 268 -14.82 23.65 -24.13
CA SER A 268 -15.57 23.57 -25.40
C SER A 268 -16.59 22.43 -25.46
N LEU A 269 -16.41 21.39 -24.65
CA LEU A 269 -17.28 20.22 -24.62
C LEU A 269 -18.12 20.15 -23.34
N GLU A 270 -18.01 21.16 -22.48
CA GLU A 270 -18.63 21.21 -21.15
C GLU A 270 -18.33 19.93 -20.36
N LEU A 271 -17.07 19.51 -20.38
CA LEU A 271 -16.54 18.42 -19.57
C LEU A 271 -15.62 19.00 -18.51
N THR A 272 -15.56 18.39 -17.33
CA THR A 272 -14.52 18.72 -16.37
C THR A 272 -13.18 18.11 -16.78
N ILE A 273 -12.10 18.63 -16.22
CA ILE A 273 -10.75 18.09 -16.43
C ILE A 273 -10.66 16.64 -15.96
N GLU A 274 -11.34 16.32 -14.87
CA GLU A 274 -11.46 14.98 -14.29
C GLU A 274 -12.25 14.03 -15.21
N GLU A 275 -13.32 14.52 -15.85
CA GLU A 275 -14.08 13.75 -16.84
C GLU A 275 -13.24 13.46 -18.09
N ILE A 276 -12.42 14.41 -18.55
CA ILE A 276 -11.46 14.14 -19.63
C ILE A 276 -10.45 13.08 -19.20
N ASP A 277 -9.85 13.22 -18.01
CA ASP A 277 -8.89 12.22 -17.51
C ASP A 277 -9.49 10.84 -17.39
N TYR A 278 -10.73 10.78 -16.93
CA TYR A 278 -11.46 9.54 -16.82
C TYR A 278 -11.83 8.95 -18.18
N TYR A 279 -12.67 9.62 -18.96
CA TYR A 279 -13.26 9.01 -20.15
C TYR A 279 -12.32 8.93 -21.36
N VAL A 280 -11.35 9.85 -21.46
CA VAL A 280 -10.41 9.90 -22.58
C VAL A 280 -9.19 9.03 -22.33
N TYR A 281 -8.59 9.16 -21.14
CA TYR A 281 -7.30 8.52 -20.85
C TYR A 281 -7.42 7.21 -20.04
N SER A 282 -8.40 7.07 -19.11
CA SER A 282 -8.51 5.84 -18.30
C SER A 282 -9.18 4.65 -19.02
N ILE A 283 -10.10 4.90 -19.95
CA ILE A 283 -10.83 3.83 -20.70
C ILE A 283 -9.92 3.06 -21.67
N GLN A 284 -8.72 3.55 -22.00
CA GLN A 284 -7.79 2.81 -22.87
C GLN A 284 -7.20 1.54 -22.23
N ASN A 285 -7.21 1.41 -20.89
CA ASN A 285 -6.68 0.22 -20.20
C ASN A 285 -7.74 -0.85 -19.88
N ASN A 286 -9.03 -0.51 -19.86
CA ASN A 286 -10.08 -1.46 -19.46
C ASN A 286 -10.59 -2.36 -20.60
N LYS A 287 -10.36 -2.00 -21.88
CA LYS A 287 -10.74 -2.87 -23.01
C LYS A 287 -9.93 -4.18 -23.06
N ILE A 288 -8.75 -4.23 -22.44
CA ILE A 288 -7.93 -5.46 -22.38
C ILE A 288 -8.42 -6.41 -21.27
N ASN A 289 -9.07 -5.88 -20.21
CA ASN A 289 -9.50 -6.69 -19.06
C ASN A 289 -10.90 -7.31 -19.23
N ASP A 290 -11.79 -6.70 -20.02
CA ASP A 290 -13.15 -7.24 -20.23
C ASP A 290 -13.16 -8.52 -21.07
N GLU A 291 -12.22 -8.73 -22.00
CA GLU A 291 -12.12 -9.99 -22.75
C GLU A 291 -11.57 -11.13 -21.88
N VAL A 292 -10.62 -10.84 -20.99
CA VAL A 292 -10.02 -11.81 -20.06
C VAL A 292 -11.00 -12.16 -18.93
N TYR A 293 -11.78 -11.20 -18.42
CA TYR A 293 -12.80 -11.43 -17.41
C TYR A 293 -14.01 -12.20 -17.97
N ASN A 294 -14.51 -11.83 -19.17
CA ASN A 294 -15.64 -12.54 -19.78
C ASN A 294 -15.26 -13.95 -20.27
N SER A 295 -14.01 -14.18 -20.69
CA SER A 295 -13.54 -15.53 -21.02
C SER A 295 -13.42 -16.38 -19.76
N SER A 296 -12.88 -15.84 -18.66
CA SER A 296 -12.74 -16.54 -17.37
C SER A 296 -14.10 -16.93 -16.77
N ILE A 297 -15.10 -16.04 -16.84
CA ILE A 297 -16.47 -16.34 -16.38
C ILE A 297 -17.16 -17.38 -17.27
N ARG A 298 -16.97 -17.35 -18.60
CA ARG A 298 -17.51 -18.41 -19.48
C ARG A 298 -16.91 -19.77 -19.19
N THR A 299 -15.60 -19.84 -18.92
CA THR A 299 -14.91 -21.07 -18.57
C THR A 299 -15.41 -21.63 -17.23
N MET A 300 -15.47 -20.79 -16.18
CA MET A 300 -15.98 -21.20 -14.87
C MET A 300 -17.45 -21.64 -14.90
N THR A 301 -18.30 -20.96 -15.69
CA THR A 301 -19.73 -21.32 -15.82
C THR A 301 -19.90 -22.66 -16.54
N SER A 302 -19.02 -22.98 -17.50
CA SER A 302 -19.01 -24.26 -18.20
C SER A 302 -18.56 -25.42 -17.31
N GLU A 303 -17.56 -25.20 -16.46
CA GLU A 303 -17.07 -26.19 -15.49
C GLU A 303 -18.11 -26.45 -14.38
N TYR A 304 -18.78 -25.41 -13.89
CA TYR A 304 -19.84 -25.56 -12.88
C TYR A 304 -21.05 -26.34 -13.41
N LYS A 305 -21.40 -26.18 -14.69
CA LYS A 305 -22.46 -26.98 -15.34
C LYS A 305 -22.07 -28.46 -15.45
N LYS A 306 -20.83 -28.75 -15.86
CA LYS A 306 -20.29 -30.14 -15.92
C LYS A 306 -20.30 -30.81 -14.55
N ILE A 307 -19.92 -30.09 -13.48
CA ILE A 307 -19.92 -30.63 -12.11
C ILE A 307 -21.36 -30.91 -11.61
N LYS A 308 -22.34 -30.08 -11.99
CA LYS A 308 -23.76 -30.30 -11.64
C LYS A 308 -24.38 -31.48 -12.39
N GLU A 309 -24.02 -31.69 -13.65
CA GLU A 309 -24.49 -32.83 -14.45
C GLU A 309 -23.89 -34.16 -13.95
N ASN A 310 -22.60 -34.17 -13.60
CA ASN A 310 -21.95 -35.36 -13.02
C ASN A 310 -22.50 -35.74 -11.64
N LYS A 311 -23.01 -34.78 -10.84
CA LYS A 311 -23.67 -35.07 -9.57
C LYS A 311 -25.11 -35.61 -9.69
N LYS A 312 -25.78 -35.44 -10.85
CA LYS A 312 -27.10 -36.04 -11.09
C LYS A 312 -27.05 -37.52 -11.44
N HIS A 313 -25.89 -38.03 -11.86
CA HIS A 313 -25.70 -39.42 -12.28
C HIS A 313 -24.87 -40.27 -11.31
N ALA A 314 -24.57 -39.78 -10.12
CA ALA A 314 -23.88 -40.59 -9.11
C ALA A 314 -24.81 -41.72 -8.61
N PRO A 315 -24.37 -43.00 -8.62
CA PRO A 315 -25.19 -44.12 -8.16
C PRO A 315 -25.50 -43.98 -6.67
N LYS A 316 -26.78 -44.13 -6.30
CA LYS A 316 -27.23 -44.13 -4.89
C LYS A 316 -26.59 -45.33 -4.18
N GLN A 317 -25.80 -45.07 -3.15
CA GLN A 317 -25.26 -46.13 -2.29
C GLN A 317 -26.40 -46.81 -1.51
N PRO A 318 -26.38 -48.14 -1.36
CA PRO A 318 -27.41 -48.85 -0.60
C PRO A 318 -27.26 -48.59 0.90
N TYR A 319 -28.40 -48.36 1.55
CA TYR A 319 -28.53 -48.10 2.98
C TYR A 319 -28.39 -49.41 3.77
N THR A 320 -27.40 -49.51 4.65
CA THR A 320 -27.31 -50.59 5.66
C THR A 320 -27.80 -50.09 7.01
N PRO A 321 -28.84 -50.71 7.61
CA PRO A 321 -29.28 -50.34 8.95
C PRO A 321 -28.37 -51.02 9.99
N TYR A 322 -27.88 -50.24 10.96
CA TYR A 322 -27.13 -50.73 12.10
C TYR A 322 -28.02 -51.63 12.97
N MET A 323 -27.61 -52.88 13.19
CA MET A 323 -28.08 -53.69 14.31
C MET A 323 -27.09 -53.61 15.48
N ARG A 324 -27.68 -53.72 16.67
CA ARG A 324 -27.21 -53.37 18.02
C ARG A 324 -25.86 -53.93 18.43
#